data_AF-A0A090QGQ9-F1
#
_entry.id   AF-A0A090QGQ9-F1
#
_cell.length_a   1.000
_cell.length_b   1.000
_cell.length_c   1.000
_cell.angle_alpha   90.00
_cell.angle_beta   90.00
_cell.angle_gamma   90.00
#
_symmetry.space_group_name_H-M   'P 1'
#
loop_
_entity.id
_entity.type
_entity.pdbx_description
1 polymer ?
#
loop_
_entity_poly.entity_id
_entity_poly.type
_entity_poly.pdbx_seq_one_letter_code
_entity_poly.pdbx_strand_id
1 'polypeptide(L)'
;MSTTTFFSDRNYRVALRWSIAVIYLIIIAGAVVRMTGSGMGCPDWPKCFGYYIPPTEESQLEFSPDTPYKKGMVIIHEEELRVAVTDFMAQSTYNPADWKPYTKHNYAVFNVYHTWTEYVNRLIGALGGLVVLIMCVFFTKILEKPQEDYHIKYRSITSHVNPSGNR
;
A
#
# COMPACT_ATOMS: atom_id res chain seq x y z
N MET A 1 6.98 34.95 -29.54
CA MET A 1 5.87 34.43 -28.71
C MET A 1 6.40 33.17 -28.03
N SER A 2 6.96 33.31 -26.82
CA SER A 2 7.69 32.25 -26.11
C SER A 2 6.73 31.36 -25.33
N THR A 3 6.34 30.24 -25.94
CA THR A 3 5.54 29.21 -25.27
C THR A 3 6.45 28.17 -24.60
N THR A 4 6.46 28.22 -23.26
CA THR A 4 6.50 27.06 -22.36
C THR A 4 7.72 26.11 -22.41
N THR A 5 8.86 26.55 -21.87
CA THR A 5 9.85 25.63 -21.24
C THR A 5 9.67 25.56 -19.72
N PHE A 6 8.42 25.55 -19.24
CA PHE A 6 8.10 25.51 -17.80
C PHE A 6 8.17 24.10 -17.19
N PHE A 7 8.46 23.06 -18.00
CA PHE A 7 8.60 21.68 -17.56
C PHE A 7 10.06 21.20 -17.63
N SER A 8 10.82 20.91 -16.55
CA SER A 8 10.89 21.45 -15.19
C SER A 8 12.02 20.73 -14.41
N ASP A 9 13.22 21.33 -14.34
CA ASP A 9 14.30 20.86 -13.45
C ASP A 9 13.86 20.81 -11.98
N ARG A 10 12.84 21.60 -11.61
CA ARG A 10 12.27 21.67 -10.27
C ARG A 10 11.32 20.50 -9.99
N ASN A 11 10.44 20.17 -10.92
CA ASN A 11 9.44 19.09 -10.76
C ASN A 11 10.14 17.73 -10.81
N TYR A 12 11.20 17.57 -11.60
CA TYR A 12 12.02 16.37 -11.58
C TYR A 12 12.71 16.17 -10.22
N ARG A 13 13.34 17.21 -9.67
CA ARG A 13 13.94 17.15 -8.33
C ARG A 13 12.89 16.87 -7.24
N VAL A 14 11.70 17.45 -7.35
CA VAL A 14 10.59 17.20 -6.42
C VAL A 14 10.09 15.75 -6.54
N ALA A 15 9.91 15.23 -7.76
CA ALA A 15 9.51 13.84 -7.99
C ALA A 15 10.53 12.84 -7.46
N LEU A 16 11.83 13.11 -7.64
CA LEU A 16 12.91 12.29 -7.09
C LEU A 16 12.90 12.31 -5.55
N ARG A 17 12.74 13.49 -4.92
CA ARG A 17 12.64 13.62 -3.46
C ARG A 17 11.46 12.82 -2.90
N TRP A 18 10.29 12.88 -3.56
CA TRP A 18 9.12 12.10 -3.16
C TRP A 18 9.32 10.61 -3.36
N SER A 19 9.91 10.19 -4.48
CA SER A 19 10.19 8.78 -4.75
C SER A 19 11.10 8.17 -3.70
N ILE A 20 12.18 8.89 -3.35
CA ILE A 20 13.09 8.48 -2.27
C ILE A 20 12.33 8.39 -0.94
N ALA A 21 11.55 9.42 -0.58
CA ALA A 21 10.78 9.42 0.67
C ALA A 21 9.80 8.24 0.77
N VAL A 22 9.06 7.93 -0.31
CA VAL A 22 8.11 6.81 -0.37
C VAL A 22 8.83 5.47 -0.21
N ILE A 23 9.96 5.26 -0.90
CA ILE A 23 10.74 4.02 -0.79
C ILE A 23 11.25 3.83 0.64
N TYR A 24 11.80 4.88 1.27
CA TYR A 24 12.24 4.80 2.66
C TYR A 24 11.08 4.46 3.61
N LEU A 25 9.91 5.05 3.39
CA LEU A 25 8.71 4.78 4.19
C LEU A 25 8.27 3.31 4.06
N ILE A 26 8.26 2.74 2.85
CA ILE A 26 7.95 1.32 2.61
C ILE A 26 8.97 0.42 3.32
N ILE A 27 10.26 0.73 3.21
CA ILE A 27 11.33 -0.06 3.84
C ILE A 27 11.17 -0.06 5.36
N ILE A 28 10.94 1.10 5.97
CA ILE A 28 10.75 1.23 7.42
C ILE A 28 9.51 0.46 7.86
N ALA A 29 8.38 0.60 7.16
CA ALA A 29 7.16 -0.14 7.48
C ALA A 29 7.38 -1.66 7.42
N GLY A 30 8.06 -2.15 6.38
CA GLY A 30 8.41 -3.58 6.26
C GLY A 30 9.37 -4.05 7.34
N ALA A 31 10.34 -3.21 7.73
CA ALA A 31 11.26 -3.50 8.83
C ALA A 31 10.52 -3.62 10.17
N VAL A 32 9.59 -2.71 10.46
CA VAL A 32 8.75 -2.78 11.67
C VAL A 32 7.95 -4.08 11.71
N VAL A 33 7.30 -4.48 10.61
CA VAL A 33 6.58 -5.77 10.53
C VAL A 33 7.49 -6.95 10.84
N ARG A 34 8.70 -6.97 10.29
CA ARG A 34 9.66 -8.07 10.50
C ARG A 34 10.20 -8.10 11.92
N MET A 35 10.52 -6.94 12.51
CA MET A 35 11.04 -6.84 13.89
C MET A 35 9.98 -7.17 14.94
N THR A 36 8.72 -6.85 14.67
CA THR A 36 7.60 -7.15 15.57
C THR A 36 7.04 -8.56 15.38
N GLY A 37 7.47 -9.31 14.36
CA GLY A 37 6.87 -10.61 14.03
C GLY A 37 5.44 -10.50 13.49
N SER A 38 4.99 -9.30 13.10
CA SER A 38 3.61 -9.04 12.68
C SER A 38 3.27 -9.50 11.27
N GLY A 39 4.18 -10.14 10.53
CA GLY A 39 3.98 -10.49 9.11
C GLY A 39 2.90 -11.53 8.81
N MET A 40 2.17 -11.92 9.85
CA MET A 40 1.12 -12.94 9.85
C MET A 40 -0.17 -12.45 10.53
N GLY A 41 -0.21 -11.19 11.00
CA GLY A 41 -1.35 -10.61 11.72
C GLY A 41 -2.59 -10.36 10.87
N CYS A 42 -2.43 -10.16 9.56
CA CYS A 42 -3.55 -9.96 8.64
C CYS A 42 -3.56 -10.99 7.51
N PRO A 43 -4.47 -11.97 7.53
CA PRO A 43 -4.40 -13.13 6.63
C PRO A 43 -4.77 -12.79 5.17
N ASP A 44 -5.61 -11.78 4.95
CA ASP A 44 -6.11 -11.38 3.64
C ASP A 44 -5.77 -9.89 3.34
N TRP A 45 -5.87 -9.51 2.07
CA TRP A 45 -5.83 -8.11 1.61
C TRP A 45 -6.68 -8.00 0.33
N PRO A 46 -7.47 -6.92 0.11
CA PRO A 46 -7.56 -5.66 0.86
C PRO A 46 -8.42 -5.71 2.13
N LYS A 47 -9.09 -6.83 2.39
CA LYS A 47 -9.85 -7.04 3.63
C LYS A 47 -9.01 -7.83 4.62
N CYS A 48 -9.11 -7.50 5.89
CA CYS A 48 -8.55 -8.27 7.00
C CYS A 48 -9.70 -8.97 7.74
N PHE A 49 -9.66 -10.30 7.87
CA PHE A 49 -10.74 -11.09 8.47
C PHE A 49 -12.13 -10.87 7.82
N GLY A 50 -12.15 -10.48 6.53
CA GLY A 50 -13.37 -10.14 5.80
C GLY A 50 -13.88 -8.71 6.00
N TYR A 51 -13.20 -7.90 6.82
CA TYR A 51 -13.50 -6.48 7.05
C TYR A 51 -12.52 -5.58 6.29
N TYR A 52 -12.98 -4.44 5.76
CA TYR A 52 -12.08 -3.46 5.13
C TYR A 52 -11.25 -2.70 6.15
N ILE A 53 -11.83 -2.43 7.31
CA ILE A 53 -11.14 -1.84 8.45
C ILE A 53 -10.92 -2.98 9.43
N PRO A 54 -9.66 -3.27 9.83
CA PRO A 54 -9.40 -4.33 10.78
C PRO A 54 -10.15 -4.10 12.10
N PRO A 55 -10.58 -5.18 12.77
CA PRO A 55 -11.16 -5.07 14.11
C PRO A 55 -10.17 -4.43 15.08
N THR A 56 -10.68 -3.63 16.01
CA THR A 56 -9.91 -2.98 17.07
C THR A 56 -9.91 -3.79 18.36
N GLU A 57 -10.80 -4.77 18.47
CA GLU A 57 -10.96 -5.63 19.65
C GLU A 57 -11.23 -7.07 19.21
N GLU A 58 -10.83 -8.03 20.04
CA GLU A 58 -11.03 -9.47 19.79
C GLU A 58 -12.51 -9.87 19.83
N SER A 59 -13.28 -9.24 20.72
CA SER A 59 -14.73 -9.42 20.86
C SER A 59 -15.51 -9.18 19.56
N GLN A 60 -14.98 -8.39 18.63
CA GLN A 60 -15.60 -8.13 17.33
C GLN A 60 -15.50 -9.32 16.36
N LEU A 61 -14.56 -10.23 16.62
CA LEU A 61 -14.39 -11.48 15.89
C LEU A 61 -15.11 -12.64 16.59
N GLU A 62 -15.68 -12.45 17.79
CA GLU A 62 -16.49 -13.47 18.42
C GLU A 62 -17.89 -13.53 17.79
N PHE A 63 -18.53 -14.70 17.90
CA PHE A 63 -19.91 -14.87 17.44
C PHE A 63 -20.86 -13.97 18.26
N SER A 64 -21.62 -13.12 17.57
CA SER A 64 -22.62 -12.25 18.19
C SER A 64 -24.01 -12.53 17.61
N PRO A 65 -25.03 -12.83 18.43
CA PRO A 65 -26.38 -13.09 17.96
C PRO A 65 -27.02 -11.82 17.36
N ASP A 66 -27.98 -12.00 16.46
CA ASP A 66 -28.75 -10.93 15.80
C ASP A 66 -27.89 -9.93 14.99
N THR A 67 -26.66 -10.32 14.63
CA THR A 67 -25.76 -9.50 13.80
C THR A 67 -25.78 -9.92 12.33
N PRO A 68 -25.69 -8.97 11.38
CA PRO A 68 -25.56 -9.28 9.96
C PRO A 68 -24.13 -9.72 9.63
N TYR A 69 -23.96 -10.98 9.21
CA TYR A 69 -22.71 -11.47 8.65
C TYR A 69 -22.76 -11.48 7.12
N LYS A 70 -21.67 -11.02 6.50
CA LYS A 70 -21.48 -11.09 5.05
C LYS A 70 -20.52 -12.22 4.71
N LYS A 71 -20.68 -12.79 3.51
CA LYS A 71 -19.81 -13.80 2.94
C LYS A 71 -18.35 -13.38 3.04
N GLY A 72 -17.55 -14.25 3.64
CA GLY A 72 -16.12 -14.02 3.84
C GLY A 72 -15.75 -13.33 5.16
N MET A 73 -16.71 -12.89 5.99
CA MET A 73 -16.41 -12.46 7.37
C MET A 73 -15.92 -13.65 8.19
N VAL A 74 -14.87 -13.43 8.97
CA VAL A 74 -14.24 -14.44 9.79
C VAL A 74 -14.60 -14.19 11.25
N ILE A 75 -14.91 -15.26 11.97
CA ILE A 75 -15.09 -15.26 13.42
C ILE A 75 -14.15 -16.27 14.06
N ILE A 76 -13.90 -16.10 15.36
CA ILE A 76 -13.23 -17.06 16.22
C ILE A 76 -14.33 -17.83 16.97
N HIS A 77 -14.34 -19.14 16.84
CA HIS A 77 -15.25 -20.02 17.57
C HIS A 77 -14.48 -21.26 18.02
N GLU A 78 -14.51 -21.56 19.33
CA GLU A 78 -13.79 -22.71 19.92
C GLU A 78 -12.29 -22.76 19.53
N GLU A 79 -11.59 -21.61 19.60
CA GLU A 79 -10.17 -21.50 19.22
C GLU A 79 -9.88 -21.85 17.74
N GLU A 80 -10.89 -21.83 16.87
CA GLU A 80 -10.74 -21.99 15.43
C GLU A 80 -11.29 -20.79 14.66
N LEU A 81 -10.64 -20.44 13.55
CA LEU A 81 -11.14 -19.44 12.62
C LEU A 81 -12.22 -20.06 11.71
N ARG A 82 -13.41 -19.46 11.71
CA ARG A 82 -14.55 -19.85 10.89
C ARG A 82 -14.92 -18.71 9.97
N VAL A 83 -15.29 -19.01 8.73
CA VAL A 83 -15.66 -17.99 7.74
C VAL A 83 -17.08 -18.18 7.25
N ALA A 84 -17.83 -17.09 7.16
CA ALA A 84 -19.21 -17.06 6.69
C ALA A 84 -19.28 -17.49 5.21
N VAL A 85 -20.12 -18.49 4.93
CA VAL A 85 -20.28 -19.06 3.58
C VAL A 85 -21.11 -18.14 2.68
N THR A 86 -22.15 -17.54 3.25
CA THR A 86 -23.11 -16.64 2.58
C THR A 86 -23.39 -15.40 3.41
N ASP A 87 -24.20 -14.49 2.88
CA ASP A 87 -24.73 -13.36 3.64
C ASP A 87 -25.96 -13.85 4.45
N PHE A 88 -25.96 -13.67 5.77
CA PHE A 88 -27.06 -14.08 6.64
C PHE A 88 -27.14 -13.22 7.90
N MET A 89 -28.29 -13.28 8.57
CA MET A 89 -28.47 -12.72 9.92
C MET A 89 -28.22 -13.83 10.94
N ALA A 90 -27.32 -13.59 11.89
CA ALA A 90 -27.04 -14.53 12.95
C ALA A 90 -28.29 -14.78 13.79
N GLN A 91 -28.58 -16.05 14.05
CA GLN A 91 -29.62 -16.44 14.99
C GLN A 91 -29.11 -16.30 16.43
N SER A 92 -29.97 -16.57 17.41
CA SER A 92 -29.60 -16.57 18.83
C SER A 92 -28.57 -17.65 19.19
N THR A 93 -28.42 -18.68 18.37
CA THR A 93 -27.48 -19.80 18.57
C THR A 93 -26.58 -19.98 17.36
N TYR A 94 -25.33 -20.41 17.60
CA TYR A 94 -24.38 -20.74 16.55
C TYR A 94 -24.88 -21.91 15.69
N ASN A 95 -25.02 -21.68 14.38
CA ASN A 95 -25.41 -22.71 13.41
C ASN A 95 -24.18 -23.11 12.56
N PRO A 96 -23.61 -24.32 12.73
CA PRO A 96 -22.42 -24.74 11.98
C PRO A 96 -22.58 -24.74 10.46
N ALA A 97 -23.80 -24.84 9.92
CA ALA A 97 -24.05 -24.87 8.48
C ALA A 97 -23.71 -23.55 7.76
N ASP A 98 -23.75 -22.43 8.48
CA ASP A 98 -23.48 -21.10 7.92
C ASP A 98 -21.96 -20.79 7.84
N TRP A 99 -21.13 -21.66 8.40
CA TRP A 99 -19.70 -21.48 8.58
C TRP A 99 -18.89 -22.61 7.96
N LYS A 100 -17.71 -22.26 7.45
CA LYS A 100 -16.69 -23.23 7.03
C LYS A 100 -15.36 -22.96 7.72
N PRO A 101 -14.50 -23.96 7.92
CA PRO A 101 -13.17 -23.74 8.50
C PRO A 101 -12.35 -22.81 7.60
N TYR A 102 -11.67 -21.85 8.23
CA TYR A 102 -10.77 -20.94 7.54
C TYR A 102 -9.37 -21.55 7.50
N THR A 103 -9.04 -22.25 6.41
CA THR A 103 -7.80 -23.04 6.28
C THR A 103 -6.60 -22.25 5.74
N LYS A 104 -6.76 -20.96 5.45
CA LYS A 104 -5.65 -20.17 4.90
C LYS A 104 -4.55 -19.91 5.93
N HIS A 105 -4.89 -19.94 7.23
CA HIS A 105 -3.97 -19.68 8.32
C HIS A 105 -4.29 -20.57 9.53
N ASN A 106 -3.25 -21.05 10.21
CA ASN A 106 -3.34 -22.09 11.25
C ASN A 106 -3.26 -21.55 12.68
N TYR A 107 -3.28 -20.22 12.87
CA TYR A 107 -3.21 -19.60 14.18
C TYR A 107 -4.50 -18.82 14.44
N ALA A 108 -5.24 -19.26 15.46
CA ALA A 108 -6.48 -18.64 15.90
C ALA A 108 -6.25 -17.52 16.93
N VAL A 109 -5.00 -17.24 17.29
CA VAL A 109 -4.67 -16.19 18.25
C VAL A 109 -4.72 -14.85 17.53
N PHE A 110 -5.84 -14.14 17.69
CA PHE A 110 -5.97 -12.78 17.20
C PHE A 110 -5.19 -11.80 18.08
N ASN A 111 -4.48 -10.88 17.44
CA ASN A 111 -3.80 -9.79 18.13
C ASN A 111 -3.98 -8.50 17.34
N VAL A 112 -4.61 -7.52 17.99
CA VAL A 112 -4.93 -6.22 17.40
C VAL A 112 -3.67 -5.53 16.88
N TYR A 113 -2.59 -5.51 17.67
CA TYR A 113 -1.36 -4.80 17.31
C TYR A 113 -0.67 -5.42 16.09
N HIS A 114 -0.57 -6.75 16.03
CA HIS A 114 0.00 -7.44 14.87
C HIS A 114 -0.85 -7.23 13.62
N THR A 115 -2.18 -7.31 13.77
CA THR A 115 -3.14 -7.11 12.67
C THR A 115 -3.00 -5.72 12.06
N TRP A 116 -3.03 -4.68 12.89
CA TRP A 116 -2.94 -3.29 12.43
C TRP A 116 -1.56 -2.97 11.86
N THR A 117 -0.49 -3.47 12.48
CA THR A 117 0.89 -3.26 12.00
C THR A 117 1.05 -3.82 10.59
N GLU A 118 0.52 -5.02 10.31
CA GLU A 118 0.58 -5.60 8.98
C GLU A 118 -0.35 -4.89 7.98
N TYR A 119 -1.58 -4.58 8.38
CA TYR A 119 -2.55 -3.88 7.52
C TYR A 119 -2.01 -2.52 7.04
N VAL A 120 -1.42 -1.74 7.96
CA VAL A 120 -0.81 -0.44 7.63
C VAL A 120 0.38 -0.61 6.68
N ASN A 121 1.24 -1.60 6.91
CA ASN A 121 2.33 -1.90 5.99
C ASN A 121 1.83 -2.28 4.58
N ARG A 122 0.80 -3.13 4.48
CA ARG A 122 0.19 -3.51 3.20
C ARG A 122 -0.43 -2.30 2.49
N LEU A 123 -1.09 -1.41 3.24
CA LEU A 123 -1.66 -0.16 2.71
C LEU A 123 -0.57 0.78 2.17
N ILE A 124 0.49 0.99 2.96
CA ILE A 124 1.66 1.79 2.57
C ILE A 124 2.29 1.24 1.29
N GLY A 125 2.47 -0.08 1.20
CA GLY A 125 3.03 -0.73 0.03
C GLY A 125 2.16 -0.53 -1.22
N ALA A 126 0.85 -0.70 -1.09
CA ALA A 126 -0.10 -0.50 -2.20
C ALA A 126 -0.13 0.96 -2.69
N LEU A 127 -0.26 1.92 -1.77
CA LEU A 127 -0.27 3.35 -2.10
C LEU A 127 1.09 3.82 -2.64
N GLY A 128 2.17 3.38 -2.01
CA GLY A 128 3.53 3.71 -2.44
C GLY A 128 3.86 3.14 -3.82
N GLY A 129 3.45 1.90 -4.09
CA GLY A 129 3.58 1.28 -5.41
C GLY A 129 2.80 2.04 -6.49
N LEU A 130 1.58 2.48 -6.19
CA LEU A 130 0.78 3.30 -7.12
C LEU A 130 1.47 4.64 -7.43
N VAL A 131 2.01 5.31 -6.40
CA VAL A 131 2.77 6.56 -6.60
C VAL A 131 3.98 6.33 -7.50
N VAL A 132 4.76 5.29 -7.25
CA VAL A 132 5.94 4.96 -8.08
C VAL A 132 5.53 4.63 -9.52
N LEU A 133 4.45 3.88 -9.73
CA LEU A 133 3.95 3.54 -11.07
C LEU A 133 3.53 4.81 -11.84
N ILE A 134 2.78 5.70 -11.20
CA ILE A 134 2.39 6.99 -11.79
C ILE A 134 3.65 7.79 -12.17
N MET A 135 4.65 7.85 -11.29
CA MET A 135 5.92 8.51 -11.57
C MET A 135 6.67 7.87 -12.75
N CYS A 136 6.69 6.54 -12.86
CA CYS A 136 7.31 5.84 -13.99
C CYS A 136 6.63 6.20 -15.32
N VAL A 137 5.30 6.23 -15.37
CA VAL A 137 4.55 6.64 -16.57
C VAL A 137 4.89 8.10 -16.94
N PHE A 138 4.89 9.02 -15.99
CA PHE A 138 5.31 10.40 -16.24
C PHE A 138 6.76 10.50 -16.74
N PHE A 139 7.67 9.66 -16.24
CA PHE A 139 9.07 9.68 -16.64
C PHE A 139 9.29 9.17 -18.06
N THR A 140 8.60 8.11 -18.50
CA THR A 140 8.69 7.63 -19.89
C THR A 140 8.30 8.72 -20.90
N LYS A 141 7.28 9.53 -20.58
CA LYS A 141 6.86 10.68 -21.39
C LYS A 141 7.87 11.82 -21.45
N ILE A 142 8.75 11.93 -20.45
CA ILE A 142 9.85 12.90 -20.45
C ILE A 142 10.99 12.40 -21.35
N LEU A 143 11.29 11.10 -21.33
CA LEU A 143 12.33 10.48 -22.14
C LEU A 143 11.99 10.42 -23.64
N GLU A 144 10.70 10.40 -23.99
CA GLU A 144 10.23 10.51 -25.38
C GLU A 144 10.52 11.89 -26.02
N LYS A 145 10.97 12.90 -25.25
CA LYS A 145 11.32 14.20 -25.84
C LYS A 145 12.59 14.09 -26.70
N PRO A 146 12.58 14.65 -27.94
CA PRO A 146 13.72 14.55 -28.85
C PRO A 146 15.02 15.11 -28.24
N GLN A 147 16.12 14.37 -28.41
CA GLN A 147 17.46 14.72 -27.94
C GLN A 147 18.02 16.02 -28.56
N GLU A 148 17.39 16.51 -29.64
CA GLU A 148 17.71 17.77 -30.34
C GLU A 148 17.67 18.99 -29.40
N ASP A 149 16.68 19.05 -28.50
CA ASP A 149 16.46 20.20 -27.59
C ASP A 149 17.58 20.31 -26.53
N TYR A 150 18.12 19.18 -26.08
CA TYR A 150 19.22 19.15 -25.11
C TYR A 150 20.52 19.66 -25.74
N HIS A 151 20.81 19.23 -26.96
CA HIS A 151 22.06 19.60 -27.64
C HIS A 151 22.11 21.11 -27.96
N ILE A 152 20.98 21.72 -28.32
CA ILE A 152 20.86 23.17 -28.54
C ILE A 152 21.02 23.96 -27.24
N LYS A 153 20.43 23.48 -26.13
CA LYS A 153 20.54 24.13 -24.81
C LYS A 153 21.96 24.10 -24.26
N TYR A 154 22.70 23.00 -24.39
CA TYR A 154 24.10 22.95 -23.96
C TYR A 154 25.00 23.82 -24.84
N ARG A 155 24.73 23.88 -26.15
CA ARG A 155 25.50 24.71 -27.08
C ARG A 155 25.36 26.21 -26.78
N SER A 156 24.16 26.68 -26.41
CA SER A 156 23.94 28.08 -26.04
C SER A 156 24.57 28.46 -24.69
N ILE A 157 24.63 27.53 -23.74
CA ILE A 157 25.32 27.75 -22.45
C ILE A 157 26.83 27.85 -22.65
N THR A 158 27.44 26.98 -23.47
CA THR A 158 28.88 27.03 -23.76
C THR A 158 29.30 28.26 -24.57
N SER A 159 28.42 28.83 -25.40
CA SER A 159 28.74 30.08 -26.12
C SER A 159 28.74 31.33 -25.23
N HIS A 160 28.12 31.28 -24.05
CA HIS A 160 28.14 32.38 -23.07
C HIS A 160 29.27 32.26 -22.03
N VAL A 161 29.96 31.11 -21.96
CA VAL A 161 31.09 30.87 -21.05
C VAL A 161 32.39 30.80 -21.86
N ASN A 162 32.74 31.90 -22.53
CA ASN A 162 34.13 32.18 -22.89
C ASN A 162 34.39 33.70 -22.96
N PRO A 163 34.66 34.36 -21.83
CA PRO A 163 35.50 35.54 -21.81
C PRO A 163 36.91 35.16 -21.31
N SER A 164 37.89 35.36 -22.19
CA SER A 164 39.32 35.46 -21.91
C SER A 164 40.03 34.26 -21.30
N GLY A 165 40.74 33.53 -22.17
CA GLY A 165 41.90 32.76 -21.79
C GLY A 165 43.03 33.66 -21.26
N ASN A 166 43.82 33.06 -20.38
CA ASN A 166 45.10 33.53 -19.91
C ASN A 166 46.13 33.56 -21.05
N ARG A 167 46.51 34.75 -21.52
CA ARG A 167 47.91 35.16 -21.77
C ARG A 167 47.99 36.65 -22.08
#